data_AF-A0A1H9YEK8-F1
#
_entry.id   AF-A0A1H9YEK8-F1
#
_cell.length_a   1.000
_cell.length_b   1.000
_cell.length_c   1.000
_cell.angle_alpha   90.00
_cell.angle_beta   90.00
_cell.angle_gamma   90.00
#
_symmetry.space_group_name_H-M   'P 1'
#
loop_
_entity.id
_entity.type
_entity.pdbx_description
1 polymer ?
#
loop_
_entity_poly.entity_id
_entity_poly.type
_entity_poly.pdbx_seq_one_letter_code
_entity_poly.pdbx_strand_id
1 'polypeptide(L)'
;MIIIRHLLARFSLASEAKALLIEQQLSEEALDIKRGTDSLVDFCGYLFASMDCEGMLIGNAEIIPFNPKRYLYHAYLAFMRGNNLAKPVSLTRFGIDIKGALAEHSKEYLRKRTKAGIRTNLNLDAENANDWLPQANDN
;
A
#
# COMPACT_ATOMS: atom_id res chain seq x y z
N MET A 1 35.81 0.83 15.72
CA MET A 1 35.95 0.62 17.18
C MET A 1 36.11 1.99 17.86
N ILE A 2 35.16 2.36 18.72
CA ILE A 2 35.29 3.19 19.93
C ILE A 2 35.87 4.62 19.79
N ILE A 3 35.02 5.61 19.47
CA ILE A 3 35.15 6.99 20.01
C ILE A 3 33.83 7.44 20.69
N ILE A 4 32.78 6.60 20.66
CA ILE A 4 31.44 6.95 21.14
C ILE A 4 31.27 6.83 22.68
N ARG A 5 32.34 6.56 23.43
CA ARG A 5 32.27 6.39 24.89
C ARG A 5 32.77 7.58 25.72
N HIS A 6 33.31 8.63 25.10
CA HIS A 6 33.94 9.74 25.84
C HIS A 6 33.31 11.13 25.64
N LEU A 7 32.18 11.25 24.93
CA LEU A 7 31.47 12.53 24.75
C LEU A 7 30.11 12.56 25.46
N LEU A 8 29.86 11.66 26.41
CA LEU A 8 28.71 11.66 27.32
C LEU A 8 28.97 12.45 28.62
N ALA A 9 29.85 13.46 28.59
CA ALA A 9 30.26 14.19 29.80
C ALA A 9 29.97 15.70 29.78
N ARG A 10 29.44 16.26 28.69
CA ARG A 10 29.01 17.66 28.68
C ARG A 10 27.81 17.85 27.75
N PHE A 11 26.90 18.72 28.16
CA PHE A 11 25.76 19.25 27.39
C PHE A 11 24.45 18.46 27.53
N SER A 12 23.91 18.53 28.75
CA SER A 12 22.60 19.11 29.07
C SER A 12 21.72 19.55 27.88
N LEU A 13 21.17 18.63 27.08
CA LEU A 13 20.12 18.90 26.09
C LEU A 13 19.43 17.60 25.58
N ALA A 14 19.16 16.66 26.48
CA ALA A 14 18.48 15.41 26.15
C ALA A 14 17.04 15.60 25.61
N SER A 15 16.46 16.79 25.77
CA SER A 15 15.09 17.12 25.34
C SER A 15 15.02 17.58 23.88
N GLU A 16 15.98 18.37 23.39
CA GLU A 16 15.96 18.88 22.00
C GLU A 16 16.35 17.82 20.97
N ALA A 17 17.27 16.91 21.30
CA ALA A 17 17.61 15.79 20.42
C ALA A 17 16.42 14.82 20.20
N LYS A 18 15.55 14.65 21.20
CA LYS A 18 14.31 13.88 21.06
C LYS A 18 13.27 14.61 20.20
N ALA A 19 13.15 15.93 20.32
CA ALA A 19 12.23 16.72 19.51
C ALA A 19 12.62 16.67 18.01
N LEU A 20 13.91 16.83 17.70
CA LEU A 20 14.42 16.73 16.33
C LEU A 20 14.26 15.32 15.74
N LEU A 21 14.44 14.26 16.54
CA LEU A 21 14.17 12.88 16.12
C LEU A 21 12.68 12.64 15.84
N ILE A 22 11.78 13.21 16.65
CA ILE A 22 10.32 13.12 16.43
C ILE A 22 9.90 13.92 15.20
N GLU A 23 10.46 15.11 14.96
CA GLU A 23 10.21 15.88 13.73
C GLU A 23 10.71 15.18 12.47
N GLN A 24 11.91 14.57 12.51
CA GLN A 24 12.42 13.78 11.39
C GLN A 24 11.55 12.53 11.15
N GLN A 25 11.14 11.84 12.21
CA GLN A 25 10.26 10.67 12.10
C GLN A 25 8.86 11.03 11.53
N LEU A 26 8.28 12.15 11.96
CA LEU A 26 7.02 12.67 11.43
C LEU A 26 7.15 13.11 9.95
N SER A 27 8.30 13.65 9.56
CA SER A 27 8.56 14.04 8.18
C SER A 27 8.74 12.83 7.26
N GLU A 28 9.47 11.81 7.71
CA GLU A 28 9.61 10.54 6.98
C GLU A 28 8.27 9.82 6.84
N GLU A 29 7.45 9.77 7.90
CA GLU A 29 6.08 9.22 7.81
C GLU A 29 5.22 10.02 6.84
N ALA A 30 5.28 11.36 6.87
CA ALA A 30 4.53 12.20 5.94
C ALA A 30 4.98 12.02 4.48
N LEU A 31 6.29 11.83 4.24
CA LEU A 31 6.85 11.56 2.92
C LEU A 31 6.49 10.16 2.41
N ASP A 32 6.46 9.15 3.29
CA ASP A 32 6.04 7.78 2.97
C ASP A 32 4.54 7.71 2.67
N ILE A 33 3.72 8.42 3.46
CA ILE A 33 2.28 8.57 3.23
C ILE A 33 2.02 9.26 1.89
N LYS A 34 2.73 10.35 1.58
CA LYS A 34 2.54 11.09 0.33
C LYS A 34 2.92 10.25 -0.90
N ARG A 35 4.01 9.48 -0.83
CA ARG A 35 4.39 8.55 -1.92
C ARG A 35 3.44 7.36 -2.03
N GLY A 36 2.92 6.87 -0.91
CA GLY A 36 1.91 5.80 -0.87
C GLY A 36 0.59 6.21 -1.52
N THR A 37 0.12 7.44 -1.28
CA THR A 37 -1.09 7.98 -1.91
C THR A 37 -0.94 8.11 -3.43
N ASP A 38 0.14 8.71 -3.92
CA ASP A 38 0.40 8.86 -5.37
C ASP A 38 0.44 7.50 -6.08
N SER A 39 1.17 6.54 -5.51
CA SER A 39 1.31 5.18 -6.08
C SER A 39 -0.03 4.43 -6.09
N LEU A 40 -0.89 4.68 -5.11
CA LEU A 40 -2.18 4.00 -4.99
C LEU A 40 -3.22 4.61 -5.94
N VAL A 41 -3.17 5.93 -6.18
CA VAL A 41 -3.96 6.61 -7.21
C VAL A 41 -3.58 6.09 -8.59
N ASP A 42 -2.29 5.92 -8.86
CA ASP A 42 -1.80 5.33 -10.12
C ASP A 42 -2.31 3.88 -10.27
N PHE A 43 -2.17 3.06 -9.22
CA PHE A 43 -2.74 1.71 -9.18
C PHE A 43 -4.25 1.68 -9.43
N CYS A 44 -5.01 2.62 -8.87
CA CYS A 44 -6.46 2.74 -9.11
C CYS A 44 -6.80 3.09 -10.57
N GLY A 45 -5.85 3.62 -11.33
CA GLY A 45 -5.96 3.78 -12.78
C GLY A 45 -6.14 2.44 -13.51
N TYR A 46 -5.49 1.38 -13.03
CA TYR A 46 -5.57 0.01 -13.58
C TYR A 46 -6.81 -0.75 -13.08
N LEU A 47 -7.60 -0.18 -12.17
CA LEU A 47 -8.81 -0.80 -11.64
C LEU A 47 -10.04 -0.25 -12.35
N PHE A 48 -11.04 -1.08 -12.60
CA PHE A 48 -12.35 -0.62 -13.05
C PHE A 48 -13.44 -1.03 -12.05
N ALA A 49 -14.39 -0.13 -11.83
CA ALA A 49 -15.53 -0.37 -10.95
C ALA A 49 -16.67 -1.01 -11.75
N SER A 50 -17.04 -2.23 -11.37
CA SER A 50 -18.24 -2.91 -11.86
C SER A 50 -19.49 -2.39 -11.16
N MET A 51 -20.65 -2.61 -11.79
CA MET A 51 -21.96 -2.27 -11.22
C MET A 51 -22.33 -3.15 -10.01
N ASP A 52 -21.77 -4.35 -9.91
CA ASP A 52 -22.01 -5.27 -8.79
C ASP A 52 -20.74 -5.48 -7.94
N CYS A 53 -20.91 -5.80 -6.67
CA CYS A 53 -19.84 -6.19 -5.72
C CYS A 53 -19.29 -7.61 -6.01
N GLU A 54 -19.15 -7.95 -7.28
CA GLU A 54 -18.69 -9.25 -7.78
C GLU A 54 -17.23 -9.22 -8.24
N GLY A 55 -16.54 -8.10 -8.06
CA GLY A 55 -15.13 -7.95 -8.35
C GLY A 55 -14.23 -8.70 -7.36
N MET A 56 -13.02 -8.17 -7.22
CA MET A 56 -11.93 -8.76 -6.46
C MET A 56 -12.22 -8.72 -4.95
N LEU A 57 -11.66 -9.70 -4.24
CA LEU A 57 -11.61 -9.68 -2.78
C LEU A 57 -10.51 -8.73 -2.33
N ILE A 58 -10.68 -8.00 -1.24
CA ILE A 58 -9.59 -7.23 -0.63
C ILE A 58 -8.39 -8.15 -0.36
N GLY A 59 -8.66 -9.33 0.19
CA GLY A 59 -7.63 -10.31 0.55
C GLY A 59 -6.84 -9.92 1.79
N ASN A 60 -5.80 -10.69 2.08
CA ASN A 60 -4.86 -10.43 3.17
C ASN A 60 -3.46 -10.91 2.72
N ALA A 61 -2.39 -10.35 3.29
CA ALA A 61 -1.01 -10.78 3.03
C ALA A 61 -0.78 -12.27 3.35
N GLU A 62 -1.53 -12.80 4.30
CA GLU A 62 -1.39 -14.18 4.79
C GLU A 62 -2.04 -15.23 3.88
N ILE A 63 -2.81 -14.82 2.86
CA ILE A 63 -3.50 -15.76 1.97
C ILE A 63 -2.48 -16.36 0.98
N ILE A 64 -2.39 -17.69 0.97
CA ILE A 64 -1.55 -18.46 0.04
C ILE A 64 -2.45 -19.46 -0.70
N PRO A 65 -2.34 -19.60 -2.04
CA PRO A 65 -1.34 -19.00 -2.92
C PRO A 65 -1.56 -17.51 -3.20
N PHE A 66 -0.46 -16.80 -3.47
CA PHE A 66 -0.47 -15.39 -3.88
C PHE A 66 -1.21 -15.27 -5.22
N ASN A 67 -2.31 -14.53 -5.25
CA ASN A 67 -3.15 -14.43 -6.45
C ASN A 67 -3.62 -12.99 -6.69
N PRO A 68 -2.83 -12.20 -7.45
CA PRO A 68 -3.12 -10.79 -7.70
C PRO A 68 -4.35 -10.59 -8.60
N LYS A 69 -4.82 -11.61 -9.33
CA LYS A 69 -6.06 -11.51 -10.12
C LYS A 69 -7.33 -11.68 -9.28
N ARG A 70 -7.22 -12.29 -8.10
CA ARG A 70 -8.35 -12.57 -7.21
C ARG A 70 -8.40 -11.65 -6.00
N TYR A 71 -7.23 -11.25 -5.51
CA TYR A 71 -7.07 -10.41 -4.33
C TYR A 71 -6.49 -9.05 -4.68
N LEU A 72 -7.24 -7.99 -4.38
CA LEU A 72 -6.89 -6.60 -4.68
C LEU A 72 -5.62 -6.17 -3.94
N TYR A 73 -5.46 -6.59 -2.68
CA TYR A 73 -4.24 -6.31 -1.92
C TYR A 73 -3.03 -7.04 -2.52
N HIS A 74 -3.22 -8.23 -3.10
CA HIS A 74 -2.14 -8.94 -3.79
C HIS A 74 -1.74 -8.22 -5.07
N ALA A 75 -2.71 -7.71 -5.85
CA ALA A 75 -2.44 -6.88 -7.01
C ALA A 75 -1.62 -5.64 -6.62
N TYR A 76 -2.02 -4.95 -5.54
CA TYR A 76 -1.25 -3.82 -5.02
C TYR A 76 0.18 -4.19 -4.62
N LEU A 77 0.36 -5.31 -3.92
CA LEU A 77 1.70 -5.80 -3.57
C LEU A 77 2.55 -6.12 -4.80
N ALA A 78 1.95 -6.70 -5.85
CA ALA A 78 2.62 -6.96 -7.11
C ALA A 78 3.00 -5.65 -7.82
N PHE A 79 2.10 -4.67 -7.86
CA PHE A 79 2.34 -3.34 -8.42
C PHE A 79 3.50 -2.63 -7.71
N MET A 80 3.52 -2.65 -6.37
CA MET A 80 4.61 -2.07 -5.57
C MET A 80 5.96 -2.74 -5.89
N ARG A 81 5.97 -4.07 -6.03
CA ARG A 81 7.18 -4.82 -6.42
C ARG A 81 7.65 -4.48 -7.83
N GLY A 82 6.73 -4.41 -8.80
CA GLY A 82 7.05 -4.06 -10.18
C GLY A 82 7.63 -2.65 -10.32
N ASN A 83 7.11 -1.70 -9.53
CA ASN A 83 7.55 -0.30 -9.55
C ASN A 83 8.75 0.00 -8.64
N ASN A 84 9.41 -1.02 -8.07
CA ASN A 84 10.54 -0.85 -7.13
C ASN A 84 10.20 0.05 -5.91
N LEU A 85 8.93 0.03 -5.48
CA LEU A 85 8.47 0.80 -4.33
C LEU A 85 8.77 0.04 -3.04
N ALA A 86 9.60 0.64 -2.18
CA ALA A 86 10.27 -0.06 -1.09
C ALA A 86 9.35 -0.53 0.07
N LYS A 87 8.18 0.09 0.26
CA LYS A 87 7.27 -0.24 1.38
C LYS A 87 5.80 -0.21 0.95
N PRO A 88 5.15 -1.38 0.80
CA PRO A 88 3.69 -1.42 0.65
C PRO A 88 3.00 -0.96 1.93
N VAL A 89 1.93 -0.20 1.78
CA VAL A 89 1.12 0.22 2.94
C VAL A 89 0.38 -0.98 3.56
N SER A 90 0.16 -0.93 4.87
CA SER A 90 -0.61 -1.96 5.58
C SER A 90 -2.06 -2.06 5.08
N LEU A 91 -2.68 -3.24 5.18
CA LEU A 91 -4.05 -3.50 4.72
C LEU A 91 -5.09 -2.47 5.22
N THR A 92 -4.97 -2.04 6.47
CA THR A 92 -5.85 -1.01 7.06
C THR A 92 -5.69 0.34 6.35
N ARG A 93 -4.44 0.71 6.04
CA ARG A 93 -4.10 1.96 5.37
C ARG A 93 -4.53 1.91 3.91
N PHE A 94 -4.20 0.82 3.22
CA PHE A 94 -4.70 0.51 1.87
C PHE A 94 -6.21 0.71 1.75
N GLY A 95 -7.01 0.16 2.68
CA GLY A 95 -8.47 0.31 2.65
C GLY A 95 -8.98 1.74 2.86
N ILE A 96 -8.21 2.62 3.50
CA ILE A 96 -8.52 4.04 3.69
C ILE A 96 -8.11 4.82 2.45
N ASP A 97 -6.86 4.70 2.02
CA ASP A 97 -6.31 5.45 0.89
C ASP A 97 -6.99 5.03 -0.43
N ILE A 98 -7.36 3.75 -0.62
CA ILE A 98 -8.06 3.31 -1.84
C ILE A 98 -9.41 3.96 -2.02
N LYS A 99 -10.12 4.25 -0.94
CA LYS A 99 -11.38 4.96 -1.02
C LYS A 99 -11.17 6.40 -1.50
N GLY A 100 -10.11 7.06 -1.02
CA GLY A 100 -9.73 8.40 -1.48
C GLY A 100 -9.30 8.39 -2.95
N ALA A 101 -8.39 7.49 -3.30
CA ALA A 101 -7.87 7.34 -4.66
C ALA A 101 -8.96 7.03 -5.68
N LEU A 102 -9.89 6.12 -5.37
CA LEU A 102 -11.03 5.82 -6.27
C LEU A 102 -11.97 7.02 -6.42
N ALA A 103 -12.15 7.82 -5.37
CA ALA A 103 -12.93 9.04 -5.46
C ALA A 103 -12.28 10.06 -6.42
N GLU A 104 -10.95 10.13 -6.49
CA GLU A 104 -10.24 10.96 -7.49
C GLU A 104 -10.50 10.48 -8.92
N HIS A 105 -10.62 9.16 -9.11
CA HIS A 105 -10.99 8.57 -10.40
C HIS A 105 -12.51 8.59 -10.69
N SER A 106 -13.32 9.23 -9.83
CA SER A 106 -14.80 9.19 -9.89
C SER A 106 -15.37 7.76 -9.98
N LYS A 107 -14.66 6.77 -9.40
CA LYS A 107 -15.06 5.36 -9.34
C LYS A 107 -15.76 5.10 -8.01
N GLU A 108 -16.99 4.61 -8.07
CA GLU A 108 -17.75 4.30 -6.86
C GLU A 108 -17.18 3.06 -6.18
N TYR A 109 -16.59 3.24 -5.00
CA TYR A 109 -16.02 2.14 -4.22
C TYR A 109 -17.09 1.43 -3.40
N LEU A 110 -17.46 0.23 -3.83
CA LEU A 110 -18.38 -0.64 -3.11
C LEU A 110 -17.63 -1.84 -2.52
N ARG A 111 -17.94 -2.16 -1.26
CA ARG A 111 -17.43 -3.35 -0.59
C ARG A 111 -18.53 -4.08 0.16
N LYS A 112 -18.53 -5.41 0.09
CA LYS A 112 -19.49 -6.29 0.75
C LYS A 112 -18.74 -7.36 1.53
N ARG A 113 -19.10 -7.53 2.79
CA ARG A 113 -18.57 -8.65 3.58
C ARG A 113 -19.26 -9.94 3.13
N THR A 114 -18.46 -10.96 2.80
CA THR A 114 -18.91 -12.28 2.36
C THR A 114 -18.23 -13.37 3.20
N LYS A 115 -18.68 -14.63 3.07
CA LYS A 115 -18.05 -15.78 3.74
C LYS A 115 -16.56 -15.97 3.37
N ALA A 116 -16.16 -15.54 2.17
CA ALA A 116 -14.78 -15.64 1.68
C ALA A 116 -13.91 -14.41 2.02
N GLY A 117 -14.48 -13.40 2.70
CA GLY A 117 -13.80 -12.14 3.02
C GLY A 117 -14.55 -10.92 2.49
N ILE A 118 -13.88 -9.77 2.45
CA ILE A 118 -14.45 -8.51 1.92
C ILE A 118 -14.31 -8.54 0.40
N ARG A 119 -15.43 -8.58 -0.31
CA ARG A 119 -15.51 -8.47 -1.78
C ARG A 119 -15.75 -7.03 -2.18
N THR A 120 -15.16 -6.60 -3.27
CA THR A 120 -15.29 -5.25 -3.82
C THR A 120 -15.92 -5.30 -5.20
N ASN A 121 -16.42 -4.18 -5.68
CA ASN A 121 -16.82 -4.04 -7.08
C ASN A 121 -15.64 -3.74 -8.02
N LEU A 122 -14.41 -3.81 -7.54
CA LEU A 122 -13.24 -3.46 -8.31
C LEU A 122 -12.68 -4.67 -9.02
N ASN A 123 -12.35 -4.51 -10.28
CA ASN A 123 -11.68 -5.52 -11.08
C ASN A 123 -10.37 -4.93 -11.61
N LEU A 124 -9.34 -5.77 -11.67
CA LEU A 124 -8.04 -5.40 -12.22
C LEU A 124 -8.08 -5.58 -13.73
N ASP A 125 -7.66 -4.55 -14.45
CA ASP A 125 -7.41 -4.64 -15.88
C ASP A 125 -6.13 -5.44 -16.12
N ALA A 126 -6.28 -6.74 -16.38
CA ALA A 126 -5.15 -7.64 -16.53
C ALA A 126 -4.32 -7.36 -17.79
N GLU A 127 -4.91 -6.71 -18.79
CA GLU A 127 -4.22 -6.35 -20.04
C GLU A 127 -3.24 -5.20 -19.78
N ASN A 128 -3.70 -4.13 -19.12
CA ASN A 128 -2.86 -2.98 -18.77
C ASN A 128 -1.91 -3.30 -17.60
N ALA A 129 -2.33 -4.17 -16.68
CA ALA A 129 -1.50 -4.59 -15.55
C ALA A 129 -0.39 -5.57 -15.93
N ASN A 130 -0.39 -6.15 -17.14
CA ASN A 130 0.55 -7.20 -17.54
C ASN A 130 2.03 -6.76 -17.49
N ASP A 131 2.29 -5.46 -17.47
CA ASP A 131 3.63 -4.88 -17.33
C ASP A 131 4.28 -5.21 -15.97
N TRP A 132 3.51 -5.13 -14.88
CA TRP A 132 3.99 -5.36 -13.51
C TRP A 132 3.37 -6.61 -12.85
N LEU A 133 2.27 -7.13 -13.38
CA LEU A 133 1.65 -8.34 -12.86
C LEU A 133 2.61 -9.51 -13.12
N PRO A 134 2.98 -10.31 -12.10
CA PRO A 134 3.76 -11.51 -12.35
C PRO A 134 2.95 -12.38 -13.30
N GLN A 135 3.45 -12.57 -14.53
CA GLN A 135 2.95 -13.60 -15.42
C GLN A 135 3.00 -14.88 -14.61
N ALA A 136 1.85 -15.55 -14.46
CA ALA A 136 1.79 -16.82 -13.77
C ALA A 136 2.79 -17.74 -14.47
N ASN A 137 3.98 -17.87 -13.88
CA ASN A 137 4.96 -18.81 -14.34
C ASN A 137 4.37 -20.16 -13.99
N ASP A 138 3.72 -20.76 -14.99
CA ASP A 138 3.39 -22.17 -15.02
C ASP A 138 4.70 -22.92 -14.77
N ASN A 139 4.88 -23.43 -13.55
CA ASN A 139 5.95 -24.37 -13.24
C ASN A 139 5.58 -25.24 -12.04
#